data_AF-A0A7S3GR46-F1
#
_entry.id   AF-A0A7S3GR46-F1
#
_cell.length_a   1.000
_cell.length_b   1.000
_cell.length_c   1.000
_cell.angle_alpha   90.00
_cell.angle_beta   90.00
_cell.angle_gamma   90.00
#
_symmetry.space_group_name_H-M   'P 1'
#
loop_
_entity.id
_entity.type
_entity.pdbx_description
1 polymer ?
#
loop_
_entity_poly.entity_id
_entity_poly.type
_entity_poly.pdbx_seq_one_letter_code
_entity_poly.pdbx_strand_id
1 'polypeptide(L)'
;ERHSGRVGTRQFRAPEVLLGLTWDESSDIWSAGCIVSMLYLGQRPFSVHEDMEHLAMMEKVLGAPLPPQLLLETRRAGSTPAGVAFDPEGRLLWPSGAADLDAVERVAELPALRRQILERHTPFYGLCARLLDLDPKL
;
A
#
# COMPACT_ATOMS: atom_id res chain seq x y z
N GLU A 1 16.32 -11.96 -6.16
CA GLU A 1 16.67 -12.87 -5.02
C GLU A 1 15.60 -12.67 -3.95
N ARG A 2 15.20 -13.70 -3.17
CA ARG A 2 14.12 -13.54 -2.18
C ARG A 2 14.66 -13.24 -0.80
N HIS A 3 14.14 -12.19 -0.19
CA HIS A 3 14.58 -11.69 1.11
C HIS A 3 13.43 -11.68 2.13
N SER A 4 13.78 -11.61 3.41
CA SER A 4 12.84 -11.58 4.54
C SER A 4 13.17 -10.44 5.50
N GLY A 5 12.16 -9.96 6.23
CA GLY A 5 12.31 -8.90 7.22
C GLY A 5 11.85 -7.53 6.73
N ARG A 6 11.90 -6.53 7.63
CA ARG A 6 11.39 -5.18 7.37
C ARG A 6 12.49 -4.30 6.79
N VAL A 7 12.34 -3.90 5.54
CA VAL A 7 13.28 -3.04 4.80
C VAL A 7 12.61 -1.73 4.37
N GLY A 8 13.41 -0.75 3.96
CA GLY A 8 12.93 0.51 3.39
C GLY A 8 12.42 1.53 4.40
N THR A 9 12.40 2.79 3.96
CA THR A 9 11.75 3.89 4.67
C THR A 9 10.24 3.67 4.71
N ARG A 10 9.60 3.83 5.87
CA ARG A 10 8.20 3.44 6.11
C ARG A 10 7.22 3.85 5.00
N GLN A 11 7.33 5.10 4.55
CA GLN A 11 6.41 5.71 3.58
C GLN A 11 6.55 5.16 2.15
N PHE A 12 7.59 4.36 1.87
CA PHE A 12 7.86 3.78 0.55
C PHE A 12 7.81 2.24 0.58
N ARG A 13 7.43 1.64 1.71
CA ARG A 13 7.38 0.18 1.81
C ARG A 13 6.25 -0.40 0.98
N ALA A 14 6.59 -1.44 0.23
CA ALA A 14 5.66 -2.24 -0.55
C ALA A 14 4.69 -3.04 0.34
N PRO A 15 3.49 -3.37 -0.15
CA PRO A 15 2.47 -4.06 0.62
C PRO A 15 2.95 -5.41 1.16
N GLU A 16 3.70 -6.20 0.37
CA GLU A 16 4.24 -7.49 0.77
C GLU A 16 5.23 -7.37 1.95
N VAL A 17 6.03 -6.29 1.99
CA VAL A 17 6.93 -6.00 3.11
C VAL A 17 6.14 -5.63 4.37
N LEU A 18 5.06 -4.85 4.23
CA LEU A 18 4.17 -4.49 5.34
C LEU A 18 3.40 -5.70 5.88
N LEU A 19 3.10 -6.67 5.02
CA LEU A 19 2.44 -7.93 5.35
C LEU A 19 3.42 -9.00 5.87
N GLY A 20 4.70 -8.67 6.01
CA GLY A 20 5.72 -9.58 6.54
C GLY A 20 6.03 -10.77 5.60
N LEU A 21 5.68 -10.64 4.32
CA LEU A 21 5.97 -11.64 3.30
C LEU A 21 7.41 -11.52 2.80
N THR A 22 7.87 -12.53 2.08
CA THR A 22 9.13 -12.43 1.35
C THR A 22 8.98 -11.43 0.22
N TRP A 23 10.02 -10.62 0.03
CA TRP A 23 10.07 -9.59 -1.01
C TRP A 23 11.28 -9.84 -1.91
N ASP A 24 11.26 -9.19 -3.08
CA ASP A 24 12.32 -9.21 -4.07
C ASP A 24 12.43 -7.83 -4.76
N GLU A 25 12.99 -7.77 -5.96
CA GLU A 25 13.21 -6.54 -6.72
C GLU A 25 11.90 -5.76 -7.00
N SER A 26 10.73 -6.41 -6.94
CA SER A 26 9.40 -5.75 -7.06
C SER A 26 9.17 -4.68 -5.98
N SER A 27 9.74 -4.86 -4.79
CA SER A 27 9.63 -3.89 -3.70
C SER A 27 10.35 -2.56 -3.99
N ASP A 28 11.40 -2.61 -4.81
CA ASP A 28 12.10 -1.41 -5.31
C ASP A 28 11.26 -0.69 -6.38
N ILE A 29 10.53 -1.44 -7.22
CA ILE A 29 9.61 -0.87 -8.20
C ILE A 29 8.48 -0.11 -7.51
N TRP A 30 7.91 -0.67 -6.43
CA TRP A 30 6.94 0.03 -5.59
C TRP A 30 7.52 1.30 -4.99
N SER A 31 8.73 1.22 -4.42
CA SER A 31 9.43 2.36 -3.83
C SER A 31 9.66 3.47 -4.87
N ALA A 32 10.05 3.10 -6.09
CA ALA A 32 10.18 4.02 -7.21
C ALA A 32 8.83 4.65 -7.60
N GLY A 33 7.74 3.88 -7.61
CA GLY A 33 6.38 4.38 -7.82
C GLY A 33 5.98 5.44 -6.78
N CYS A 34 6.31 5.21 -5.51
CA CYS A 34 6.10 6.19 -4.44
C CYS A 34 6.89 7.49 -4.70
N ILE A 35 8.16 7.38 -5.07
CA ILE A 35 9.04 8.53 -5.33
C ILE A 35 8.56 9.31 -6.56
N VAL A 36 8.28 8.64 -7.68
CA VAL A 36 7.80 9.26 -8.92
C VAL A 36 6.49 9.99 -8.68
N SER A 37 5.55 9.38 -7.95
CA SER A 37 4.29 10.01 -7.57
C SER A 37 4.53 11.23 -6.66
N MET A 38 5.44 11.12 -5.70
CA MET A 38 5.80 12.23 -4.81
C MET A 38 6.39 13.42 -5.56
N LEU A 39 7.27 13.19 -6.52
CA LEU A 39 7.88 14.25 -7.34
C LEU A 39 6.82 15.03 -8.12
N TYR A 40 5.78 14.35 -8.59
CA TYR A 40 4.68 14.99 -9.30
C TYR A 40 3.72 15.74 -8.36
N LEU A 41 3.37 15.14 -7.22
CA LEU A 41 2.39 15.67 -6.28
C LEU A 41 2.95 16.75 -5.36
N GLY A 42 4.28 16.82 -5.20
CA GLY A 42 4.95 17.69 -4.22
C GLY A 42 4.77 17.24 -2.76
N GLN A 43 4.12 16.09 -2.54
CA GLN A 43 3.86 15.50 -1.22
C GLN A 43 3.92 13.97 -1.30
N ARG A 44 4.10 13.32 -0.15
CA ARG A 44 4.15 11.86 -0.06
C ARG A 44 2.76 11.29 -0.42
N PRO A 45 2.68 10.24 -1.27
CA PRO A 45 1.40 9.58 -1.56
C PRO A 45 0.81 8.89 -0.31
N PHE A 46 1.67 8.45 0.61
CA PHE A 46 1.29 7.82 1.87
C PHE A 46 2.01 8.53 3.03
N SER A 47 1.27 9.15 3.93
CA SER A 47 1.82 9.77 5.15
C SER A 47 1.32 9.02 6.37
N VAL A 48 2.12 8.05 6.83
CA VAL A 48 1.64 6.99 7.73
C VAL A 48 2.41 6.91 9.03
N HIS A 49 1.73 6.41 10.06
CA HIS A 49 2.32 6.10 11.36
C HIS A 49 2.35 4.58 11.61
N GLU A 50 1.28 3.88 11.22
CA GLU A 50 1.10 2.44 11.47
C GLU A 50 0.86 1.63 10.18
N ASP A 51 1.10 0.31 10.24
CA ASP A 51 1.02 -0.56 9.07
C ASP A 51 -0.42 -0.75 8.56
N MET A 52 -1.39 -0.88 9.48
CA MET A 52 -2.81 -1.01 9.15
C MET A 52 -3.34 0.21 8.41
N GLU A 53 -3.03 1.39 8.93
CA GLU A 53 -3.36 2.67 8.30
C GLU A 53 -2.69 2.76 6.92
N HIS A 54 -1.43 2.33 6.80
CA HIS A 54 -0.72 2.36 5.53
C HIS A 54 -1.40 1.49 4.46
N LEU A 55 -1.78 0.25 4.80
CA LEU A 55 -2.51 -0.64 3.89
C LEU A 55 -3.88 -0.05 3.50
N ALA A 56 -4.60 0.56 4.45
CA ALA A 56 -5.87 1.23 4.16
C ALA A 56 -5.70 2.45 3.24
N MET A 57 -4.63 3.23 3.43
CA MET A 57 -4.27 4.32 2.52
C MET A 57 -3.98 3.81 1.10
N MET A 58 -3.31 2.67 0.96
CA MET A 58 -3.05 2.06 -0.34
C MET A 58 -4.35 1.72 -1.07
N GLU A 59 -5.28 1.02 -0.41
CA GLU A 59 -6.58 0.67 -1.02
C GLU A 59 -7.36 1.92 -1.44
N LYS A 60 -7.34 2.96 -0.60
CA LYS A 60 -8.02 4.24 -0.85
C LYS A 60 -7.42 5.01 -2.02
N VAL A 61 -6.10 5.17 -2.05
CA VAL A 61 -5.38 5.97 -3.05
C VAL A 61 -5.37 5.28 -4.39
N LEU A 62 -5.17 3.96 -4.42
CA LEU A 62 -5.16 3.19 -5.67
C LEU A 62 -6.56 2.83 -6.16
N GLY A 63 -7.55 2.88 -5.27
CA GLY A 63 -8.95 2.60 -5.59
C GLY A 63 -9.24 1.12 -5.85
N ALA A 64 -8.40 0.23 -5.31
CA ALA A 64 -8.50 -1.21 -5.45
C ALA A 64 -8.15 -1.88 -4.11
N PRO A 65 -8.85 -2.98 -3.73
CA PRO A 65 -8.50 -3.73 -2.53
C PRO A 65 -7.17 -4.46 -2.70
N LEU A 66 -6.56 -4.86 -1.59
CA LEU A 66 -5.39 -5.73 -1.60
C LEU A 66 -5.71 -7.06 -2.34
N PRO A 67 -4.81 -7.54 -3.23
CA PRO A 67 -4.98 -8.80 -3.94
C PRO A 67 -5.25 -9.98 -2.99
N PRO A 68 -6.29 -10.81 -3.24
CA PRO A 68 -6.60 -11.97 -2.41
C PRO A 68 -5.42 -12.95 -2.24
N GLN A 69 -4.53 -13.02 -3.23
CA GLN A 69 -3.32 -13.85 -3.21
C GLN A 69 -2.35 -13.42 -2.10
N LEU A 70 -2.10 -12.12 -1.93
CA LEU A 70 -1.26 -11.60 -0.86
C LEU A 70 -1.83 -11.98 0.51
N LEU A 71 -3.14 -11.86 0.66
CA LEU A 71 -3.84 -12.13 1.91
C LEU A 71 -3.83 -13.62 2.26
N LEU A 72 -3.99 -14.47 1.25
CA LEU A 72 -3.83 -15.92 1.40
C LEU A 72 -2.40 -16.29 1.80
N GLU A 73 -1.39 -15.64 1.20
CA GLU A 73 0.02 -15.84 1.54
C GLU A 73 0.33 -15.41 2.98
N THR A 74 -0.20 -14.27 3.43
CA THR A 74 -0.05 -13.80 4.82
C THR A 74 -0.67 -14.79 5.81
N ARG A 75 -1.88 -15.30 5.51
CA ARG A 75 -2.53 -16.33 6.34
C ARG A 75 -1.73 -17.64 6.37
N ARG A 76 -1.18 -18.07 5.24
CA ARG A 76 -0.37 -19.29 5.12
C ARG A 76 0.98 -19.20 5.83
N ALA A 77 1.59 -18.02 5.82
CA ALA A 77 2.82 -17.76 6.58
C ALA A 77 2.61 -17.88 8.10
N GLY A 78 1.35 -17.83 8.57
CA GLY A 78 1.01 -17.99 9.99
C GLY A 78 1.41 -16.79 10.86
N SER A 79 1.90 -15.72 10.25
CA SER A 79 2.37 -14.52 10.94
C SER A 79 1.81 -13.26 10.27
N THR A 80 0.56 -12.91 10.55
CA THR A 80 0.08 -11.55 10.28
C THR A 80 0.90 -10.59 11.14
N PRO A 81 1.52 -9.54 10.56
CA PRO A 81 2.29 -8.58 11.33
C PRO A 81 1.46 -7.94 12.44
N ALA A 82 2.12 -7.65 13.57
CA ALA A 82 1.48 -6.98 14.70
C ALA A 82 0.83 -5.67 14.25
N GLY A 83 -0.45 -5.48 14.61
CA GLY A 83 -1.24 -4.31 14.25
C GLY A 83 -2.03 -4.42 12.95
N VAL A 84 -1.81 -5.45 12.11
CA VAL A 84 -2.62 -5.69 10.90
C VAL A 84 -3.67 -6.76 11.19
N ALA A 85 -4.91 -6.53 10.73
CA ALA A 85 -6.01 -7.47 10.90
C ALA A 85 -6.88 -7.57 9.64
N PHE A 86 -7.50 -8.74 9.44
CA PHE A 86 -8.39 -9.02 8.33
C PHE A 86 -9.71 -9.59 8.84
N ASP A 87 -10.80 -9.32 8.12
CA ASP A 87 -12.09 -9.95 8.36
C ASP A 87 -12.12 -11.42 7.86
N PRO A 88 -13.18 -12.21 8.14
CA PRO A 88 -13.27 -13.59 7.70
C PRO A 88 -13.19 -13.75 6.17
N GLU A 89 -13.76 -12.80 5.44
CA GLU A 89 -13.72 -12.76 3.97
C GLU A 89 -12.34 -12.40 3.40
N GLY A 90 -11.40 -12.02 4.26
CA GLY A 90 -10.06 -11.66 3.86
C GLY A 90 -9.99 -10.26 3.26
N ARG A 91 -10.76 -9.31 3.79
CA ARG A 91 -10.55 -7.89 3.53
C ARG A 91 -9.85 -7.26 4.73
N LEU A 92 -9.16 -6.14 4.52
CA LEU A 92 -8.57 -5.39 5.60
C LEU A 92 -9.65 -5.02 6.62
N LEU A 93 -9.39 -5.23 7.91
CA LEU A 93 -10.34 -4.89 8.97
C LEU A 93 -10.33 -3.37 9.20
N TRP A 94 -10.71 -2.58 8.19
CA TRP A 94 -10.73 -1.12 8.22
C TRP A 94 -12.16 -0.62 8.00
N PRO A 95 -12.66 0.39 8.76
CA PRO A 95 -11.95 1.21 9.76
C PRO A 95 -11.88 0.60 11.16
N SER A 96 -12.51 -0.55 11.44
CA SER A 96 -12.62 -1.09 12.80
C SER A 96 -11.29 -1.47 13.47
N GLY A 97 -10.25 -1.72 12.69
CA GLY A 97 -8.89 -1.99 13.15
C GLY A 97 -7.97 -0.77 13.11
N ALA A 98 -8.51 0.44 12.93
CA ALA A 98 -7.75 1.67 13.08
C ALA A 98 -7.26 1.85 14.53
N ALA A 99 -6.12 2.51 14.69
CA ALA A 99 -5.57 2.80 16.02
C ALA A 99 -6.41 3.84 16.78
N ASP A 100 -6.94 4.83 16.07
CA ASP A 100 -7.74 5.94 16.58
C ASP A 100 -8.65 6.50 15.47
N LEU A 101 -9.53 7.43 15.84
CA LEU A 101 -10.43 8.11 14.90
C LEU A 101 -9.66 9.01 13.93
N ASP A 102 -8.57 9.64 14.36
CA ASP A 102 -7.74 10.51 13.51
C ASP A 102 -7.17 9.73 12.32
N ALA A 103 -6.77 8.47 12.51
CA ALA A 103 -6.31 7.60 11.43
C ALA A 103 -7.44 7.30 10.43
N VAL A 104 -8.67 7.10 10.91
CA VAL A 104 -9.85 6.90 10.05
C VAL A 104 -10.11 8.13 9.19
N GLU A 105 -10.06 9.33 9.80
CA GLU A 105 -10.26 10.60 9.12
C GLU A 105 -9.18 10.84 8.06
N ARG A 106 -7.90 10.64 8.41
CA ARG A 106 -6.78 10.77 7.46
C ARG A 106 -6.97 9.89 6.23
N VAL A 107 -7.36 8.62 6.38
CA VAL A 107 -7.62 7.73 5.24
C VAL A 107 -8.87 8.16 4.47
N ALA A 108 -9.92 8.59 5.14
CA ALA A 108 -11.17 9.00 4.49
C ALA A 108 -10.96 10.21 3.56
N GLU A 109 -10.13 11.17 3.97
CA GLU A 109 -9.83 12.41 3.25
C GLU A 109 -8.90 12.23 2.04
N LEU A 110 -8.15 11.12 1.96
CA LEU A 110 -7.22 10.90 0.84
C LEU A 110 -7.96 10.79 -0.51
N PRO A 111 -7.60 11.62 -1.51
CA PRO A 111 -8.12 11.46 -2.85
C PRO A 111 -7.45 10.27 -3.57
N ALA A 112 -8.20 9.58 -4.42
CA ALA A 112 -7.63 8.58 -5.32
C ALA A 112 -6.53 9.21 -6.20
N LEU A 113 -5.43 8.49 -6.44
CA LEU A 113 -4.28 8.95 -7.23
C LEU A 113 -4.69 9.50 -8.60
N ARG A 114 -5.66 8.83 -9.24
CA ARG A 114 -6.22 9.28 -10.52
C ARG A 114 -6.77 10.70 -10.48
N ARG A 115 -7.36 11.12 -9.36
CA ARG A 115 -7.93 12.47 -9.17
C ARG A 115 -6.87 13.52 -8.85
N GLN A 116 -5.67 13.08 -8.48
CA GLN A 116 -4.55 13.97 -8.13
C GLN A 116 -3.66 14.28 -9.36
N ILE A 117 -3.74 13.45 -10.41
CA ILE A 117 -2.98 13.65 -11.64
C ILE A 117 -3.86 14.33 -12.68
N LEU A 118 -3.31 15.36 -13.33
CA LEU A 118 -4.03 16.14 -14.34
C LEU A 118 -4.38 15.26 -15.53
N GLU A 119 -5.56 15.47 -16.12
CA GLU A 119 -6.07 14.64 -17.22
C GLU A 119 -5.11 14.57 -18.42
N ARG A 120 -4.49 15.71 -18.76
CA ARG A 120 -3.45 15.79 -19.81
C ARG A 120 -2.19 14.94 -19.53
N HIS A 121 -1.99 14.51 -18.29
CA HIS A 121 -0.90 13.64 -17.86
C HIS A 121 -1.38 12.19 -17.64
N THR A 122 -2.44 11.76 -18.32
CA THR A 122 -2.92 10.37 -18.28
C THR A 122 -1.81 9.31 -18.50
N PRO A 123 -0.85 9.49 -19.43
CA PRO A 123 0.27 8.54 -19.57
C PRO A 123 1.12 8.42 -18.30
N PHE A 124 1.33 9.53 -17.59
CA PHE A 124 2.06 9.55 -16.31
C PHE A 124 1.28 8.81 -15.22
N TYR A 125 -0.05 9.02 -15.12
CA TYR A 125 -0.88 8.18 -14.24
C TYR A 125 -0.75 6.70 -14.58
N GLY A 126 -0.73 6.34 -15.86
CA GLY A 126 -0.53 4.97 -16.31
C GLY A 126 0.81 4.37 -15.88
N LEU A 127 1.89 5.17 -15.85
CA LEU A 127 3.17 4.76 -15.29
C LEU A 127 3.07 4.55 -13.77
N CYS A 128 2.57 5.54 -13.03
CA CYS A 128 2.41 5.44 -11.57
C CYS A 128 1.56 4.24 -11.16
N ALA A 129 0.45 3.98 -11.86
CA ALA A 129 -0.44 2.86 -11.57
C ALA A 129 0.23 1.49 -11.76
N ARG A 130 1.16 1.36 -12.72
CA ARG A 130 1.93 0.12 -12.89
C ARG A 130 3.07 -0.02 -11.88
N LEU A 131 3.71 1.09 -11.51
CA LEU A 131 4.77 1.07 -10.49
C LEU A 131 4.21 0.79 -9.09
N LEU A 132 2.98 1.24 -8.83
CA LEU A 132 2.25 1.02 -7.57
C LEU A 132 1.24 -0.13 -7.69
N ASP A 133 1.55 -1.16 -8.47
CA ASP A 133 0.72 -2.36 -8.51
C ASP A 133 0.77 -3.05 -7.14
N LEU A 134 -0.40 -3.45 -6.63
CA LEU A 134 -0.50 -4.14 -5.35
C LEU A 134 -0.09 -5.60 -5.47
N ASP A 135 -0.08 -6.19 -6.67
CA ASP A 135 0.45 -7.52 -6.90
C ASP A 135 1.93 -7.45 -7.31
N PRO A 136 2.88 -7.84 -6.44
CA PRO A 136 4.30 -7.78 -6.74
C PRO A 136 4.76 -8.80 -7.81
N LYS A 137 3.86 -9.69 -8.26
CA LYS A 137 4.19 -10.79 -9.20
C LYS A 137 3.78 -10.50 -10.65
N LEU A 138 3.20 -9.34 -10.92
CA LEU A 138 2.78 -8.91 -12.26
C LEU A 138 3.81 -8.02 -12.97
#